data_AF-A0A0S9PMQ8-F1
#
_entry.id   AF-A0A0S9PMQ8-F1
#
_cell.length_a   1.000
_cell.length_b   1.000
_cell.length_c   1.000
_cell.angle_alpha   90.00
_cell.angle_beta   90.00
_cell.angle_gamma   90.00
#
_symmetry.space_group_name_H-M   'P 1'
#
loop_
_entity.id
_entity.type
_entity.pdbx_description
1 polymer ?
#
loop_
_entity_poly.entity_id
_entity_poly.type
_entity_poly.pdbx_seq_one_letter_code
_entity_poly.pdbx_strand_id
1 'polypeptide(L)'
;MVSVYPQRAWEALQAIGCSIQAPRARNPAAAGPETQTTFKKLAATLAEEEARHPGRPVALFCTDEHRVDLKPITRRVWPPRGRRPIEPGRHRYEWLYVTAFAAPASGERHWYVGNGVSKPLSGPSGAVRP
;
A
#
# COMPACT_ATOMS: atom_id res chain seq x y z
N MET A 1 20.35 -14.49 42.53
CA MET A 1 19.27 -14.47 41.54
C MET A 1 18.74 -13.05 41.47
N VAL A 2 18.96 -12.31 40.37
CA VAL A 2 18.54 -10.90 40.28
C VAL A 2 17.05 -10.87 39.93
N SER A 3 16.23 -10.38 40.87
CA SER A 3 14.80 -10.16 40.65
C SER A 3 14.60 -8.84 39.92
N VAL A 4 14.04 -8.89 38.71
CA VAL A 4 13.68 -7.69 37.95
C VAL A 4 12.19 -7.47 38.16
N TYR A 5 11.84 -6.39 38.86
CA TYR A 5 10.44 -6.00 39.00
C TYR A 5 9.84 -5.68 37.62
N PRO A 6 8.65 -6.20 37.25
CA PRO A 6 8.05 -5.98 35.93
C PRO A 6 7.96 -4.51 35.50
N GLN A 7 7.80 -3.59 36.45
CA GLN A 7 7.75 -2.14 36.24
C GLN A 7 9.10 -1.53 35.81
N ARG A 8 10.22 -2.25 35.97
CA ARG A 8 11.58 -1.82 35.66
C ARG A 8 12.31 -2.73 34.66
N ALA A 9 11.60 -3.68 34.04
CA ALA A 9 12.18 -4.58 33.05
C ALA A 9 12.85 -3.84 31.88
N TRP A 10 12.41 -2.62 31.58
CA TRP A 10 13.01 -1.76 30.54
C TRP A 10 14.44 -1.27 30.90
N GLU A 11 14.80 -1.15 32.18
CA GLU A 11 16.16 -0.78 32.62
C GLU A 11 17.15 -1.90 32.28
N ALA A 12 16.76 -3.16 32.55
CA ALA A 12 17.55 -4.34 32.19
C ALA A 12 17.72 -4.46 30.66
N LEU A 13 16.67 -4.18 29.89
CA LEU A 13 16.73 -4.17 28.42
C LEU A 13 17.67 -3.08 27.90
N GLN A 14 17.67 -1.88 28.48
CA GLN A 14 18.62 -0.84 28.12
C GLN A 14 20.07 -1.23 28.46
N ALA A 15 20.30 -1.88 29.61
CA ALA A 15 21.61 -2.31 30.08
C ALA A 15 22.26 -3.36 29.18
N ILE A 16 21.48 -4.28 28.61
CA ILE A 16 21.95 -5.24 27.59
C ILE A 16 22.02 -4.65 26.18
N GLY A 17 21.89 -3.32 26.09
CA GLY A 17 21.98 -2.60 24.84
C GLY A 17 20.79 -2.81 23.94
N CYS A 18 19.56 -2.98 24.44
CA CYS A 18 18.33 -2.88 23.64
C CYS A 18 17.78 -1.44 23.64
N SER A 19 16.90 -1.13 22.68
CA SER A 19 16.13 0.12 22.68
C SER A 19 14.75 -0.11 22.09
N ILE A 20 13.76 0.69 22.48
CA ILE A 20 12.40 0.55 21.95
C ILE A 20 12.37 1.04 20.51
N GLN A 21 11.92 0.18 19.60
CA GLN A 21 11.88 0.49 18.18
C GLN A 21 10.50 0.16 17.59
N ALA A 22 10.07 0.97 16.62
CA ALA A 22 8.95 0.66 15.75
C ALA A 22 9.51 0.03 14.46
N PRO A 23 9.29 -1.27 14.20
CA PRO A 23 9.77 -1.90 12.98
C PRO A 23 9.18 -1.22 11.75
N ARG A 24 10.03 -0.77 10.83
CA ARG A 24 9.55 -0.24 9.55
C ARG A 24 9.28 -1.40 8.60
N ALA A 25 8.03 -1.55 8.18
CA ALA A 25 7.66 -2.48 7.12
C ALA A 25 8.42 -2.12 5.83
N ARG A 26 8.98 -3.13 5.15
CA ARG A 26 9.58 -3.00 3.82
C ARG A 26 8.86 -3.99 2.90
N ASN A 27 8.38 -3.52 1.76
CA ASN A 27 7.84 -4.39 0.73
C ASN A 27 9.01 -5.14 0.06
N PRO A 28 9.05 -6.49 0.09
CA PRO A 28 10.07 -7.27 -0.61
C PRO A 28 10.06 -7.05 -2.12
N ALA A 29 8.90 -6.70 -2.69
CA ALA A 29 8.71 -6.40 -4.11
C ALA A 29 8.82 -4.90 -4.42
N ALA A 30 9.54 -4.12 -3.60
CA ALA A 30 9.73 -2.70 -3.87
C ALA A 30 10.47 -2.48 -5.20
N ALA A 31 9.96 -1.54 -6.00
CA ALA A 31 10.49 -1.22 -7.32
C ALA A 31 11.97 -0.83 -7.28
N GLY A 32 12.77 -1.47 -8.14
CA GLY A 32 14.18 -1.15 -8.33
C GLY A 32 14.38 0.19 -9.06
N PRO A 33 15.62 0.69 -9.16
CA PRO A 33 15.92 2.00 -9.75
C PRO A 33 15.42 2.15 -11.19
N GLU A 34 15.47 1.09 -12.01
CA GLU A 34 15.03 1.10 -13.40
C GLU A 34 13.51 1.24 -13.55
N THR A 35 12.74 0.56 -12.71
CA THR A 35 11.27 0.70 -12.68
C THR A 35 10.84 2.10 -12.21
N GLN A 36 11.69 2.79 -11.45
CA GLN A 36 11.43 4.18 -11.07
C GLN A 36 11.70 5.16 -12.23
N THR A 37 12.59 4.83 -13.17
CA THR A 37 12.84 5.70 -14.33
C THR A 37 11.76 5.56 -15.40
N THR A 38 11.18 4.37 -15.59
CA THR A 38 10.03 4.19 -16.50
C THR A 38 8.80 4.98 -16.04
N PHE A 39 8.55 5.06 -14.73
CA PHE A 39 7.49 5.93 -14.18
C PHE A 39 7.66 7.40 -14.57
N LYS A 40 8.89 7.89 -14.80
CA LYS A 40 9.13 9.29 -15.19
C LYS A 40 8.76 9.60 -16.66
N LYS A 41 8.43 8.59 -17.48
CA LYS A 41 8.09 8.77 -18.90
C LYS A 41 6.61 9.06 -19.17
N LEU A 42 5.76 9.06 -18.14
CA LEU A 42 4.31 9.28 -18.25
C LEU A 42 3.92 10.56 -19.01
N ALA A 43 4.66 11.66 -18.81
CA ALA A 43 4.37 12.92 -19.49
C ALA A 43 4.59 12.84 -21.01
N ALA A 44 5.64 12.13 -21.45
CA ALA A 44 5.89 11.94 -22.88
C ALA A 44 4.80 11.08 -23.52
N THR A 45 4.39 10.00 -22.83
CA THR A 45 3.29 9.15 -23.28
C THR A 45 1.98 9.94 -23.40
N LEU A 46 1.65 10.79 -22.43
CA LEU A 46 0.46 11.63 -22.51
C LEU A 46 0.48 12.56 -23.74
N ALA A 47 1.61 13.23 -23.99
CA ALA A 47 1.75 14.11 -25.14
C ALA A 47 1.66 13.36 -26.48
N GLU A 48 2.20 12.14 -26.56
CA GLU A 48 2.06 11.28 -27.74
C GLU A 48 0.59 10.89 -28.00
N GLU A 49 -0.15 10.54 -26.95
CA GLU A 49 -1.59 10.20 -27.08
C GLU A 49 -2.43 11.43 -27.45
N GLU A 50 -2.14 12.61 -26.89
CA GLU A 50 -2.78 13.87 -27.28
C GLU A 50 -2.56 14.18 -28.77
N ALA A 51 -1.34 13.97 -29.27
CA ALA A 51 -1.01 14.17 -30.69
C ALA A 51 -1.72 13.17 -31.61
N ARG A 52 -1.95 11.93 -31.17
CA ARG A 52 -2.70 10.90 -31.93
C ARG A 52 -4.20 11.17 -32.00
N HIS A 53 -4.74 11.95 -31.07
CA HIS A 53 -6.17 12.20 -30.96
C HIS A 53 -6.52 13.69 -31.05
N PRO A 54 -6.19 14.35 -32.18
CA PRO A 54 -6.46 15.78 -32.35
C PRO A 54 -7.97 16.06 -32.23
N GLY A 55 -8.31 17.05 -31.41
CA GLY A 55 -9.70 17.46 -31.16
C GLY A 55 -10.47 16.59 -30.15
N ARG A 56 -9.85 15.54 -29.58
CA ARG A 56 -10.43 14.77 -28.47
C ARG A 56 -9.59 14.99 -27.21
N PRO A 57 -10.17 15.52 -26.12
CA PRO A 57 -9.45 15.67 -24.87
C PRO A 57 -8.91 14.32 -24.37
N VAL A 58 -7.63 14.27 -24.04
CA VAL A 58 -6.98 13.11 -23.41
C VAL A 58 -6.72 13.46 -21.95
N ALA A 59 -7.04 12.56 -21.04
CA ALA A 59 -6.85 12.76 -19.61
C ALA A 59 -6.06 11.60 -19.01
N LEU A 60 -5.04 11.93 -18.22
CA LEU A 60 -4.28 10.95 -17.44
C LEU A 60 -4.98 10.69 -16.10
N PHE A 61 -5.31 9.44 -15.83
CA PHE A 61 -5.76 8.97 -14.52
C PHE A 61 -4.74 7.98 -13.95
N CYS A 62 -4.37 8.18 -12.70
CA CYS A 62 -3.69 7.19 -11.88
C CYS A 62 -4.75 6.29 -11.23
N THR A 63 -4.54 4.98 -11.23
CA THR A 63 -5.46 4.02 -10.60
C THR A 63 -4.73 3.18 -9.58
N ASP A 64 -5.41 2.86 -8.49
CA ASP A 64 -4.93 1.88 -7.51
C ASP A 64 -6.13 1.18 -6.85
N GLU A 65 -5.85 0.00 -6.31
CA GLU A 65 -6.79 -0.82 -5.57
C GLU A 65 -6.33 -0.96 -4.12
N HIS A 66 -7.21 -0.58 -3.19
CA HIS A 66 -6.95 -0.64 -1.78
C HIS A 66 -7.94 -1.58 -1.08
N ARG A 67 -7.41 -2.49 -0.26
CA ARG A 67 -8.22 -3.31 0.64
C ARG A 67 -8.47 -2.57 1.94
N VAL A 68 -9.74 -2.41 2.30
CA VAL A 68 -10.20 -1.85 3.55
C VAL A 68 -10.63 -2.99 4.48
N ASP A 69 -9.85 -3.20 5.55
CA ASP A 69 -10.12 -4.11 6.68
C ASP A 69 -9.13 -3.79 7.83
N LEU A 70 -9.23 -4.54 8.93
CA LEU A 70 -8.32 -4.60 10.06
C LEU A 70 -6.92 -5.10 9.66
N LYS A 71 -6.07 -4.16 9.25
CA LYS A 71 -4.63 -4.39 9.13
C LYS A 71 -4.05 -4.69 10.53
N PRO A 72 -3.14 -5.68 10.66
CA PRO A 72 -2.53 -5.97 11.96
C PRO A 72 -1.79 -4.74 12.50
N ILE A 73 -2.14 -4.31 13.72
CA ILE A 73 -1.41 -3.28 14.44
C ILE A 73 -0.09 -3.89 14.92
N THR A 74 1.04 -3.47 14.34
CA THR A 74 2.38 -3.86 14.80
C THR A 74 2.61 -3.38 16.24
N ARG A 75 3.15 -4.24 17.11
CA ARG A 75 3.46 -3.85 18.50
C ARG A 75 4.90 -3.35 18.62
N ARG A 76 5.14 -2.40 19.55
CA ARG A 76 6.51 -1.96 19.88
C ARG A 76 7.23 -3.11 20.59
N VAL A 77 8.46 -3.39 20.17
CA VAL A 77 9.30 -4.46 20.74
C VAL A 77 10.67 -3.91 21.15
N TRP A 78 11.41 -4.64 21.98
CA TRP A 78 12.74 -4.27 22.49
C TRP A 78 13.85 -5.14 21.88
N PRO A 79 14.26 -4.91 20.62
CA PRO A 79 15.38 -5.63 20.01
C PRO A 79 16.74 -5.16 20.58
N PRO A 80 17.79 -5.98 20.45
CA PRO A 80 19.17 -5.52 20.60
C PRO A 80 19.47 -4.32 19.71
N ARG A 81 20.19 -3.32 20.22
CA ARG A 81 20.63 -2.14 19.44
C ARG A 81 21.45 -2.60 18.25
N GLY A 82 21.28 -1.90 17.14
CA GLY A 82 21.88 -2.27 15.85
C GLY A 82 21.17 -3.40 15.12
N ARG A 83 20.16 -4.06 15.71
CA ARG A 83 19.31 -5.04 15.01
C ARG A 83 17.95 -4.45 14.66
N ARG A 84 17.49 -4.74 13.45
CA ARG A 84 16.16 -4.37 12.97
C ARG A 84 15.21 -5.58 13.10
N PRO A 85 14.29 -5.59 14.08
CA PRO A 85 13.32 -6.67 14.24
C PRO A 85 12.32 -6.71 13.07
N ILE A 86 11.87 -7.91 12.71
CA ILE A 86 10.87 -8.17 11.68
C ILE A 86 9.74 -8.96 12.35
N GLU A 87 8.51 -8.42 12.36
CA GLU A 87 7.32 -9.13 12.83
C GLU A 87 6.54 -9.67 11.62
N PRO A 88 6.24 -10.97 11.54
CA PRO A 88 5.34 -11.52 10.54
C PRO A 88 3.91 -11.06 10.84
N GLY A 89 3.43 -10.05 10.11
CA GLY A 89 2.03 -9.61 10.21
C GLY A 89 1.08 -10.74 9.79
N ARG A 90 0.26 -11.25 10.71
CA ARG A 90 -0.82 -12.19 10.38
C ARG A 90 -2.08 -11.42 10.00
N HIS A 91 -2.28 -11.24 8.70
CA HIS A 91 -3.51 -10.69 8.16
C HIS A 91 -4.67 -11.68 8.37
N ARG A 92 -5.82 -11.22 8.89
CA ARG A 92 -7.10 -11.96 8.82
C ARG A 92 -7.90 -11.39 7.65
N TYR A 93 -8.63 -12.22 6.91
CA TYR A 93 -9.01 -11.90 5.53
C TYR A 93 -10.51 -11.58 5.31
N GLU A 94 -11.04 -10.47 5.84
CA GLU A 94 -12.41 -9.99 5.54
C GLU A 94 -12.39 -8.56 4.97
N TRP A 95 -12.11 -8.43 3.67
CA TRP A 95 -11.85 -7.10 3.08
C TRP A 95 -13.00 -6.59 2.21
N LEU A 96 -13.20 -5.28 2.26
CA LEU A 96 -13.79 -4.52 1.16
C LEU A 96 -12.66 -4.04 0.24
N TYR A 97 -12.98 -3.91 -1.04
CA TYR A 97 -12.10 -3.38 -2.06
C TYR A 97 -12.53 -1.97 -2.43
N VAL A 98 -11.58 -1.05 -2.44
CA VAL A 98 -11.73 0.31 -2.98
C VAL A 98 -10.86 0.40 -4.21
N THR A 99 -11.46 0.56 -5.39
CA THR A 99 -10.73 0.93 -6.60
C THR A 99 -10.93 2.40 -6.83
N ALA A 100 -9.83 3.16 -6.95
CA ALA A 100 -9.89 4.60 -7.13
C ALA A 100 -9.10 5.03 -8.37
N PHE A 101 -9.61 6.03 -9.06
CA PHE A 101 -8.99 6.71 -10.18
C PHE A 101 -8.84 8.18 -9.79
N ALA A 102 -7.65 8.75 -9.99
CA ALA A 102 -7.37 10.16 -9.69
C ALA A 102 -6.62 10.80 -10.86
N ALA A 103 -7.16 11.90 -11.38
CA ALA A 103 -6.47 12.73 -12.36
C ALA A 103 -5.61 13.77 -11.63
N PRO A 104 -4.27 13.69 -11.70
CA PRO A 104 -3.40 14.60 -10.95
C PRO A 104 -3.47 16.05 -11.45
N ALA A 105 -3.79 16.25 -12.74
CA ALA A 105 -3.87 17.59 -13.33
C ALA A 105 -5.16 18.34 -12.97
N SER A 106 -6.30 17.65 -12.90
CA SER A 106 -7.61 18.26 -12.64
C SER A 106 -8.09 18.08 -11.19
N GLY A 107 -7.53 17.13 -10.44
CA GLY A 107 -8.03 16.73 -9.12
C GLY A 107 -9.31 15.90 -9.15
N GLU A 108 -9.80 15.54 -10.33
CA GLU A 108 -10.96 14.67 -10.54
C GLU A 108 -10.70 13.28 -9.98
N ARG A 109 -11.70 12.71 -9.31
CA ARG A 109 -11.59 11.45 -8.58
C ARG A 109 -12.86 10.61 -8.75
N HIS A 110 -12.68 9.35 -9.13
CA HIS A 110 -13.74 8.34 -9.21
C HIS A 110 -13.37 7.16 -8.33
N TRP A 111 -14.31 6.60 -7.59
CA TRP A 111 -14.03 5.45 -6.73
C TRP A 111 -15.23 4.52 -6.61
N TYR A 112 -14.94 3.24 -6.41
CA TYR A 112 -15.92 2.19 -6.25
C TYR A 112 -15.56 1.35 -5.03
N VAL A 113 -16.58 0.97 -4.25
CA VAL A 113 -16.45 0.00 -3.17
C VAL A 113 -17.13 -1.29 -3.59
N GLY A 114 -16.46 -2.42 -3.37
CA GLY A 114 -16.97 -3.74 -3.67
C GLY A 114 -16.45 -4.80 -2.70
N ASN A 115 -17.08 -5.96 -2.71
CA ASN A 115 -16.62 -7.16 -1.98
C ASN A 115 -15.60 -7.99 -2.78
N GLY A 116 -15.24 -7.56 -3.99
CA GLY A 116 -14.27 -8.21 -4.86
C GLY A 116 -13.87 -7.32 -6.04
N VAL A 117 -12.80 -7.71 -6.74
CA VAL A 117 -12.17 -6.94 -7.81
C VAL A 117 -12.89 -7.09 -9.16
N SER A 118 -13.65 -8.17 -9.35
CA SER A 118 -14.37 -8.40 -10.60
C SER A 118 -15.69 -7.63 -10.60
N LYS A 119 -15.67 -6.43 -11.20
CA LYS A 119 -16.89 -5.73 -11.61
C LYS A 119 -16.92 -5.75 -13.13
N PRO A 120 -17.90 -6.39 -13.78
CA PRO A 120 -18.03 -6.27 -15.22
C PRO A 120 -18.23 -4.79 -15.56
N LEU A 121 -17.24 -4.20 -16.24
CA LEU A 121 -17.39 -2.88 -16.83
C LEU A 121 -18.48 -3.04 -17.89
N SER A 122 -19.60 -2.35 -17.69
CA SER A 122 -20.86 -2.54 -18.41
C SER A 122 -20.69 -2.67 -19.93
N GLY A 123 -20.81 -3.89 -20.44
CA GLY A 123 -21.37 -4.21 -21.75
C GLY A 123 -22.88 -4.50 -21.61
N PRO A 124 -23.68 -4.51 -22.69
CA PRO A 124 -25.12 -4.67 -22.60
C PRO A 124 -25.47 -5.95 -21.82
N SER A 125 -26.39 -5.80 -20.87
CA SER A 125 -26.87 -6.85 -19.96
C SER A 125 -27.36 -8.08 -20.75
N GLY A 126 -26.46 -9.04 -20.96
CA GLY A 126 -26.76 -10.39 -21.42
C GLY A 126 -26.91 -11.30 -20.21
N ALA A 127 -28.08 -11.92 -20.07
CA ALA A 127 -28.51 -12.71 -18.93
C ALA A 127 -27.48 -13.77 -18.50
N VAL A 128 -27.13 -13.75 -17.21
CA VAL A 128 -26.56 -14.92 -16.53
C VAL A 128 -27.74 -15.81 -16.15
N ARG A 129 -27.80 -17.00 -16.77
CA ARG A 129 -28.68 -18.12 -16.36
C ARG A 129 -27.88 -19.09 -15.47
N PRO A 130 -28.58 -19.88 -14.63
CA PRO A 130 -28.14 -20.25 -13.27
C PRO A 130 -26.93 -21.15 -13.20
#